data_AF-H2YLP5-F1
#
_entry.id   AF-H2YLP5-F1
#
_cell.length_a   1.000
_cell.length_b   1.000
_cell.length_c   1.000
_cell.angle_alpha   90.00
_cell.angle_beta   90.00
_cell.angle_gamma   90.00
#
_symmetry.space_group_name_H-M   'P 1'
#
loop_
_entity.id
_entity.type
_entity.pdbx_description
1 polymer ?
#
loop_
_entity_poly.entity_id
_entity_poly.type
_entity_poly.pdbx_seq_one_letter_code
_entity_poly.pdbx_strand_id
1 'polypeptide(L)'
;CIRFVPRRAEVAYIFISNGKGCWAYVGKTGYSSQTVSLGIPGCVAKGIVLHEFMHVVGFQHEHSRNDRDRYVQIVRQNIQGDMTMNFDRYNDTVNYVVYDYNSVMHYSKTAFSKQIYLPSIQVIPKRKPEPIIGQRERLSPYDIEEVKYLYSCARRQLQRLSLIQVCSINCTFDNDLCGWTHITLATTDDFNWIRHKGKTSSGGTGPLNDHTYGTNAGYYMYVEGSRPRVRNHVAILSTPRIGVSAPQRCVTFWYHMWGNGMGTLDVSADSGRTTLSYLKNVAGNQGTRWKNMQVQYNPPRNARVAFRIEGVVGNDYRSDIAVDDISIHPGNC
;
A
#
# COMPACT_ATOMS: atom_id res chain seq x y z
N CYS A 1 9.26 13.10 7.87
CA CYS A 1 8.69 14.46 8.04
C CYS A 1 8.39 14.82 9.49
N ILE A 2 8.33 13.85 10.41
CA ILE A 2 8.19 14.12 11.85
C ILE A 2 9.45 14.78 12.40
N ARG A 3 9.25 15.73 13.31
CA ARG A 3 10.28 16.45 14.03
C ARG A 3 9.83 16.59 15.48
N PHE A 4 10.66 16.11 16.39
CA PHE A 4 10.52 16.41 17.82
C PHE A 4 11.32 17.68 18.10
N VAL A 5 10.68 18.65 18.73
CA VAL A 5 11.28 19.94 19.07
C VAL A 5 11.07 20.22 20.54
N PRO A 6 12.00 20.91 21.22
CA PRO A 6 11.78 21.36 22.59
C PRO A 6 10.51 22.23 22.66
N ARG A 7 9.64 21.92 23.63
CA ARG A 7 8.42 22.68 23.88
C ARG A 7 8.76 24.13 24.21
N ARG A 8 7.95 25.06 23.69
CA ARG A 8 7.96 26.48 24.08
C ARG A 8 6.66 26.85 24.81
N ALA A 9 5.55 26.83 24.08
CA ALA A 9 4.24 27.26 24.57
C ALA A 9 3.11 26.33 24.09
N GLU A 10 3.44 25.24 23.40
CA GLU A 10 2.47 24.29 22.88
C GLU A 10 1.66 23.67 24.03
N VAL A 11 0.35 23.63 23.82
CA VAL A 11 -0.64 23.14 24.80
C VAL A 11 -0.52 21.62 24.99
N ALA A 12 -0.43 20.87 23.89
CA ALA A 12 -0.20 19.43 23.90
C ALA A 12 1.27 19.13 23.62
N TYR A 13 1.89 18.31 24.46
CA TYR A 13 3.31 17.98 24.36
C TYR A 13 3.59 16.63 25.03
N ILE A 14 4.70 16.01 24.64
CA ILE A 14 5.22 14.82 25.34
C ILE A 14 6.11 15.24 26.52
N PHE A 15 5.92 14.59 27.65
CA PHE A 15 6.78 14.73 28.82
C PHE A 15 7.56 13.43 29.02
N ILE A 16 8.86 13.47 28.76
CA ILE A 16 9.74 12.31 28.92
C ILE A 16 10.14 12.23 30.39
N SER A 17 9.82 11.12 31.06
CA SER A 17 10.09 10.92 32.48
C SER A 17 10.89 9.64 32.75
N ASN A 18 11.65 9.64 33.85
CA ASN A 18 12.29 8.45 34.40
C ASN A 18 11.30 7.67 35.27
N GLY A 19 10.24 7.16 34.67
CA GLY A 19 9.22 6.36 35.34
C GLY A 19 9.59 4.88 35.45
N LYS A 20 8.66 4.08 35.99
CA LYS A 20 8.81 2.62 36.04
C LYS A 20 8.51 2.01 34.67
N GLY A 21 9.51 1.35 34.08
CA GLY A 21 9.40 0.66 32.80
C GLY A 21 9.39 1.59 31.59
N CYS A 22 9.17 0.99 30.41
CA CYS A 22 9.14 1.66 29.12
C CYS A 22 7.71 1.63 28.61
N TRP A 23 7.09 2.80 28.44
CA TRP A 23 5.74 2.91 27.88
C TRP A 23 5.44 4.32 27.38
N ALA A 24 4.53 4.42 26.43
CA ALA A 24 3.96 5.65 25.93
C ALA A 24 2.49 5.47 25.56
N TYR A 25 1.73 6.56 25.59
CA TYR A 25 0.38 6.56 25.03
C TYR A 25 0.42 6.49 23.50
N VAL A 26 -0.57 5.82 22.92
CA VAL A 26 -0.71 5.71 21.46
C VAL A 26 -1.39 6.96 20.89
N GLY A 27 -0.63 7.71 20.10
CA GLY A 27 -1.08 8.94 19.44
C GLY A 27 -1.22 10.13 20.40
N LYS A 28 -1.81 11.22 19.88
CA LYS A 28 -2.11 12.41 20.66
C LYS A 28 -3.38 12.16 21.47
N THR A 29 -3.25 12.11 22.80
CA THR A 29 -4.37 11.75 23.69
C THR A 29 -5.25 12.93 24.10
N GLY A 30 -4.84 14.17 23.83
CA GLY A 30 -5.65 15.34 24.16
C GLY A 30 -4.92 16.68 24.01
N TYR A 31 -5.39 17.68 24.75
CA TYR A 31 -4.85 19.05 24.79
C TYR A 31 -4.01 19.31 26.05
N SER A 32 -3.28 18.31 26.52
CA SER A 32 -2.43 18.41 27.72
C SER A 32 -1.13 17.63 27.54
N SER A 33 -0.29 17.62 28.57
CA SER A 33 0.91 16.78 28.61
C SER A 33 0.55 15.30 28.56
N GLN A 34 1.25 14.54 27.73
CA GLN A 34 1.22 13.08 27.77
C GLN A 34 2.60 12.52 28.13
N THR A 35 2.66 11.61 29.08
CA THR A 35 3.93 11.05 29.57
C THR A 35 4.46 9.97 28.63
N VAL A 36 5.78 9.97 28.46
CA VAL A 36 6.57 8.88 27.89
C VAL A 36 7.55 8.43 28.97
N SER A 37 7.38 7.23 29.50
CA SER A 37 8.26 6.68 30.53
C SER A 37 9.45 5.98 29.86
N LEU A 38 10.65 6.47 30.15
CA LEU A 38 11.91 5.83 29.78
C LEU A 38 12.73 5.58 31.05
N GLY A 39 12.36 4.53 31.78
CA GLY A 39 13.02 4.15 33.02
C GLY A 39 14.50 3.81 32.87
N ILE A 40 15.31 4.30 33.81
CA ILE A 40 16.74 4.00 33.93
C ILE A 40 16.96 3.11 35.17
N PRO A 41 17.73 2.02 35.06
CA PRO A 41 18.35 1.48 33.84
C PRO A 41 17.36 0.68 32.98
N GLY A 42 17.61 0.61 31.67
CA GLY A 42 16.95 -0.36 30.78
C GLY A 42 16.22 0.21 29.56
N CYS A 43 15.54 1.36 29.68
CA CYS A 43 14.73 1.87 28.56
C CYS A 43 15.48 2.83 27.62
N VAL A 44 16.61 3.40 28.07
CA VAL A 44 17.37 4.39 27.29
C VAL A 44 18.33 3.69 26.32
N ALA A 45 17.77 2.87 25.43
CA ALA A 45 18.44 2.24 24.30
C ALA A 45 17.77 2.69 23.00
N LYS A 46 18.54 2.88 21.93
CA LYS A 46 18.06 3.49 20.67
C LYS A 46 16.75 2.88 20.16
N GLY A 47 16.67 1.55 20.04
CA GLY A 47 15.46 0.90 19.52
C GLY A 47 14.27 0.91 20.48
N ILE A 48 14.50 0.95 21.80
CA ILE A 48 13.42 1.07 22.79
C ILE A 48 12.85 2.50 22.74
N VAL A 49 13.71 3.52 22.69
CA VAL A 49 13.27 4.91 22.53
C VAL A 49 12.48 5.08 21.22
N LEU A 50 12.94 4.47 20.12
CA LEU A 50 12.20 4.49 18.85
C LEU A 50 10.84 3.80 18.96
N HIS A 51 10.75 2.67 19.67
CA HIS A 51 9.50 1.96 19.93
C HIS A 51 8.49 2.82 20.71
N GLU A 52 8.90 3.43 21.82
CA GLU A 52 8.01 4.31 22.58
C GLU A 52 7.56 5.54 21.77
N PHE A 53 8.45 6.06 20.92
CA PHE A 53 8.12 7.19 20.06
C PHE A 53 7.23 6.80 18.87
N MET A 54 7.26 5.54 18.44
CA MET A 54 6.29 4.99 17.48
C MET A 54 4.88 4.96 18.08
N HIS A 55 4.73 4.59 19.36
CA HIS A 55 3.46 4.76 20.07
C HIS A 55 3.03 6.23 20.11
N VAL A 56 3.91 7.16 20.49
CA VAL A 56 3.60 8.60 20.48
C VAL A 56 3.07 9.08 19.13
N VAL A 57 3.65 8.61 18.02
CA VAL A 57 3.19 9.00 16.68
C VAL A 57 1.96 8.21 16.21
N GLY A 58 1.45 7.24 16.97
CA GLY A 58 0.13 6.65 16.78
C GLY A 58 0.12 5.18 16.38
N PHE A 59 1.24 4.47 16.45
CA PHE A 59 1.30 3.05 16.08
C PHE A 59 1.05 2.13 17.27
N GLN A 60 0.23 1.12 17.05
CA GLN A 60 0.04 -0.02 17.95
C GLN A 60 1.13 -1.07 17.70
N HIS A 61 1.13 -2.13 18.50
CA HIS A 61 1.99 -3.27 18.25
C HIS A 61 1.62 -4.01 16.95
N GLU A 62 2.64 -4.47 16.21
CA GLU A 62 2.45 -5.17 14.93
C GLU A 62 1.64 -6.47 15.09
N HIS A 63 1.83 -7.19 16.21
CA HIS A 63 1.05 -8.40 16.50
C HIS A 63 -0.39 -8.13 16.93
N SER A 64 -0.79 -6.86 17.08
CA SER A 64 -2.17 -6.46 17.37
C SER A 64 -2.96 -6.04 16.12
N ARG A 65 -2.38 -6.14 14.92
CA ARG A 65 -3.09 -5.95 13.65
C ARG A 65 -4.29 -6.87 13.53
N ASN A 66 -5.34 -6.41 12.85
CA ASN A 66 -6.54 -7.21 12.61
C ASN A 66 -6.28 -8.48 11.77
N ASP A 67 -5.27 -8.47 10.90
CA ASP A 67 -4.89 -9.56 9.99
C ASP A 67 -3.78 -10.48 10.55
N ARG A 68 -3.30 -10.22 11.78
CA ARG A 68 -2.14 -10.88 12.38
C ARG A 68 -2.24 -12.41 12.44
N ASP A 69 -3.45 -12.97 12.56
CA ASP A 69 -3.68 -14.43 12.60
C ASP A 69 -3.36 -15.16 11.29
N ARG A 70 -3.04 -14.43 10.21
CA ARG A 70 -2.49 -15.01 8.97
C ARG A 70 -0.97 -15.23 9.04
N TYR A 71 -0.31 -14.59 10.01
CA TYR A 71 1.15 -14.45 10.07
C TYR A 71 1.75 -14.94 11.38
N VAL A 72 1.01 -14.81 12.49
CA VAL A 72 1.42 -15.26 13.82
C VAL A 72 0.25 -15.85 14.61
N GLN A 73 0.55 -16.89 15.37
CA GLN A 73 -0.34 -17.48 16.37
C GLN A 73 0.06 -16.99 17.76
N ILE A 74 -0.90 -16.43 18.50
CA ILE A 74 -0.73 -16.14 19.94
C ILE A 74 -1.00 -17.42 20.73
N VAL A 75 0.03 -17.92 21.41
CA VAL A 75 -0.02 -19.15 22.20
C VAL A 75 -0.45 -18.81 23.63
N ARG A 76 -1.73 -18.49 23.80
CA ARG A 76 -2.28 -17.92 25.06
C ARG A 76 -1.94 -18.73 26.31
N GLN A 77 -1.88 -20.06 26.23
CA GLN A 77 -1.51 -20.92 27.37
C GLN A 77 -0.10 -20.67 27.93
N ASN A 78 0.80 -20.10 27.12
CA ASN A 78 2.18 -19.80 27.49
C ASN A 78 2.35 -18.40 28.08
N ILE A 79 1.31 -17.56 28.08
CA ILE A 79 1.37 -16.15 28.49
C ILE A 79 1.05 -16.04 29.99
N GLN A 80 1.76 -15.18 30.71
CA GLN A 80 1.45 -14.85 32.11
C GLN A 80 0.00 -14.34 32.19
N GLY A 81 -0.78 -14.83 33.17
CA GLY A 81 -2.24 -14.70 33.15
C GLY A 81 -2.75 -13.26 33.04
N ASP A 82 -2.13 -12.35 33.79
CA ASP A 82 -2.39 -10.91 33.83
C ASP A 82 -1.96 -10.16 32.55
N MET A 83 -1.09 -10.76 31.73
CA MET A 83 -0.55 -10.15 30.52
C MET A 83 -1.30 -10.53 29.23
N THR A 84 -2.33 -11.37 29.34
CA THR A 84 -3.08 -11.91 28.18
C THR A 84 -3.71 -10.83 27.31
N MET A 85 -4.13 -9.71 27.91
CA MET A 85 -4.74 -8.57 27.22
C MET A 85 -3.75 -7.82 26.29
N ASN A 86 -2.45 -7.91 26.54
CA ASN A 86 -1.42 -7.26 25.72
C ASN A 86 -1.29 -7.85 24.30
N PHE A 87 -2.00 -8.95 24.03
CA PHE A 87 -1.98 -9.68 22.77
C PHE A 87 -3.30 -9.56 22.01
N ASP A 88 -4.23 -8.73 22.49
CA ASP A 88 -5.49 -8.51 21.82
C ASP A 88 -5.31 -7.69 20.55
N ARG A 89 -6.20 -7.94 19.58
CA ARG A 89 -6.23 -7.25 18.29
C ARG A 89 -7.03 -5.96 18.42
N TYR A 90 -6.65 -4.95 17.66
CA TYR A 90 -7.44 -3.74 17.49
C TYR A 90 -8.19 -3.81 16.15
N ASN A 91 -9.53 -3.76 16.21
CA ASN A 91 -10.38 -3.88 15.02
C ASN A 91 -10.24 -2.70 14.05
N ASP A 92 -9.88 -1.51 14.54
CA ASP A 92 -9.78 -0.27 13.76
C ASP A 92 -8.36 -0.01 13.22
N THR A 93 -7.54 -1.06 13.07
CA THR A 93 -6.19 -0.91 12.50
C THR A 93 -6.25 -0.72 10.99
N VAL A 94 -5.76 0.42 10.52
CA VAL A 94 -5.52 0.67 9.09
C VAL A 94 -4.16 0.11 8.74
N ASN A 95 -4.13 -1.01 8.03
CA ASN A 95 -2.90 -1.65 7.58
C ASN A 95 -2.39 -0.92 6.33
N TYR A 96 -1.45 0.01 6.52
CA TYR A 96 -0.87 0.77 5.39
C TYR A 96 0.12 -0.07 4.57
N VAL A 97 0.69 -1.10 5.19
CA VAL A 97 1.68 -2.01 4.59
C VAL A 97 1.35 -3.48 4.94
N VAL A 98 2.04 -4.40 4.25
CA VAL A 98 2.00 -5.84 4.58
C VAL A 98 2.57 -6.11 5.98
N TYR A 99 2.24 -7.26 6.57
CA TYR A 99 2.70 -7.62 7.91
C TYR A 99 4.23 -7.66 8.01
N ASP A 100 4.79 -6.97 8.99
CA ASP A 100 6.23 -6.80 9.16
C ASP A 100 6.79 -7.52 10.40
N TYR A 101 7.27 -8.75 10.20
CA TYR A 101 7.95 -9.50 11.26
C TYR A 101 9.14 -8.74 11.87
N ASN A 102 9.80 -7.87 11.10
CA ASN A 102 10.99 -7.14 11.53
C ASN A 102 10.66 -5.74 12.10
N SER A 103 9.38 -5.41 12.29
CA SER A 103 8.95 -4.14 12.86
C SER A 103 9.51 -3.96 14.27
N VAL A 104 9.93 -2.74 14.60
CA VAL A 104 10.30 -2.38 15.99
C VAL A 104 9.10 -2.48 16.93
N MET A 105 7.88 -2.43 16.39
CA MET A 105 6.60 -2.53 17.10
C MET A 105 6.15 -3.98 17.30
N HIS A 106 6.87 -4.96 16.77
CA HIS A 106 6.55 -6.36 17.00
C HIS A 106 7.09 -6.84 18.36
N TYR A 107 6.32 -7.63 19.10
CA TYR A 107 6.83 -8.33 20.29
C TYR A 107 7.79 -9.47 19.93
N SER A 108 8.67 -9.84 20.87
CA SER A 108 9.51 -11.02 20.71
C SER A 108 8.71 -12.31 20.87
N LYS A 109 9.29 -13.44 20.45
CA LYS A 109 8.67 -14.78 20.57
C LYS A 109 8.26 -15.12 22.01
N THR A 110 8.97 -14.59 23.00
CA THR A 110 8.84 -14.95 24.43
C THR A 110 8.29 -13.81 25.28
N ALA A 111 7.76 -12.75 24.65
CA ALA A 111 7.16 -11.62 25.36
C ALA A 111 6.10 -12.10 26.35
N PHE A 112 6.22 -11.71 27.63
CA PHE A 112 5.32 -12.11 28.71
C PHE A 112 5.09 -13.62 28.85
N SER A 113 6.05 -14.45 28.42
CA SER A 113 5.94 -15.89 28.57
C SER A 113 6.09 -16.32 30.03
N LYS A 114 5.41 -17.42 30.40
CA LYS A 114 5.55 -18.09 31.71
C LYS A 114 6.94 -18.69 31.89
N GLN A 115 7.60 -19.09 30.80
CA GLN A 115 8.91 -19.74 30.80
C GLN A 115 9.73 -19.25 29.61
N ILE A 116 11.03 -19.01 29.82
CA ILE A 116 11.92 -18.37 28.84
C ILE A 116 12.03 -19.09 27.49
N TYR A 117 11.75 -20.40 27.44
CA TYR A 117 11.80 -21.22 26.23
C TYR A 117 10.43 -21.46 25.58
N LEU A 118 9.33 -21.07 26.23
CA LEU A 118 7.99 -21.22 25.67
C LEU A 118 7.63 -19.96 24.86
N PRO A 119 7.31 -20.08 23.56
CA PRO A 119 6.90 -18.93 22.79
C PRO A 119 5.47 -18.51 23.17
N SER A 120 5.26 -17.23 23.42
CA SER A 120 3.94 -16.59 23.47
C SER A 120 3.45 -16.21 22.07
N ILE A 121 4.36 -16.01 21.12
CA ILE A 121 4.07 -15.73 19.70
C ILE A 121 4.82 -16.73 18.82
N GLN A 122 4.11 -17.41 17.93
CA GLN A 122 4.66 -18.35 16.94
C GLN A 122 4.38 -17.87 15.51
N VAL A 123 5.38 -17.84 14.63
CA VAL A 123 5.20 -17.45 13.23
C VAL A 123 4.53 -18.56 12.42
N ILE A 124 3.60 -18.17 11.54
CA ILE A 124 2.88 -19.06 10.61
C ILE A 124 2.90 -18.52 9.17
N PRO A 125 3.00 -19.40 8.14
CA PRO A 125 3.36 -20.81 8.28
C PRO A 125 4.80 -20.95 8.80
N LYS A 126 5.12 -22.09 9.43
CA LYS A 126 6.48 -22.37 9.93
C LYS A 126 7.46 -22.41 8.75
N ARG A 127 8.19 -21.33 8.52
CA ARG A 127 9.22 -21.21 7.47
C ARG A 127 10.60 -21.58 8.03
N LYS A 128 11.51 -22.06 7.17
CA LYS A 128 12.93 -22.25 7.49
C LYS A 128 13.80 -21.48 6.48
N PRO A 129 14.57 -20.46 6.90
CA PRO A 129 14.64 -19.92 8.27
C PRO A 129 13.32 -19.25 8.69
N GLU A 130 13.00 -19.33 9.98
CA GLU A 130 11.83 -18.63 10.52
C GLU A 130 12.14 -17.12 10.61
N PRO A 131 11.19 -16.24 10.22
CA PRO A 131 11.34 -14.81 10.43
C PRO A 131 11.69 -14.48 11.89
N ILE A 132 12.64 -13.58 12.08
CA ILE A 132 12.97 -13.04 13.40
C ILE A 132 11.94 -11.97 13.74
N ILE A 133 11.37 -12.04 14.95
CA ILE A 133 10.43 -11.06 15.49
C ILE A 133 10.97 -10.47 16.79
N GLY A 134 10.63 -9.21 17.06
CA GLY A 134 10.99 -8.53 18.31
C GLY A 134 12.36 -7.85 18.33
N GLN A 135 12.90 -7.50 17.16
CA GLN A 135 14.11 -6.68 17.11
C GLN A 135 13.91 -5.32 17.80
N ARG A 136 14.97 -4.79 18.42
CA ARG A 136 14.99 -3.49 19.12
C ARG A 136 16.24 -2.69 18.75
N GLU A 137 16.60 -2.68 17.47
CA GLU A 137 17.78 -1.99 16.95
C GLU A 137 17.41 -0.70 16.20
N ARG A 138 16.41 -0.77 15.32
CA ARG A 138 16.07 0.30 14.37
C ARG A 138 14.61 0.21 13.92
N LEU A 139 14.10 1.29 13.32
CA LEU A 139 12.87 1.22 12.53
C LEU A 139 13.14 0.33 11.30
N SER A 140 12.19 -0.55 10.98
CA SER A 140 12.19 -1.28 9.73
C SER A 140 11.84 -0.33 8.55
N PRO A 141 12.09 -0.75 7.30
CA PRO A 141 11.58 0.00 6.14
C PRO A 141 10.06 0.19 6.18
N TYR A 142 9.31 -0.81 6.65
CA TYR A 142 7.86 -0.73 6.73
C TYR A 142 7.38 0.19 7.87
N ASP A 143 8.03 0.19 9.03
CA ASP A 143 7.77 1.18 10.10
C ASP A 143 7.88 2.63 9.55
N ILE A 144 8.90 2.87 8.73
CA ILE A 144 9.14 4.19 8.11
C ILE A 144 8.05 4.53 7.09
N GLU A 145 7.66 3.57 6.24
CA GLU A 145 6.60 3.77 5.26
C GLU A 145 5.25 4.00 5.92
N GLU A 146 4.89 3.27 6.97
CA GLU A 146 3.65 3.51 7.72
C GLU A 146 3.60 4.93 8.30
N VAL A 147 4.69 5.40 8.91
CA VAL A 147 4.80 6.79 9.39
C VAL A 147 4.63 7.78 8.22
N LYS A 148 5.25 7.51 7.07
CA LYS A 148 5.12 8.36 5.89
C LYS A 148 3.68 8.41 5.37
N TYR A 149 2.97 7.29 5.36
CA TYR A 149 1.56 7.22 4.96
C TYR A 149 0.68 7.97 5.96
N LEU A 150 0.76 7.64 7.25
CA LEU A 150 -0.08 8.22 8.29
C LEU A 150 0.06 9.74 8.35
N TYR A 151 1.29 10.25 8.25
CA TYR A 151 1.56 11.70 8.33
C TYR A 151 1.67 12.39 6.99
N SER A 152 1.40 11.68 5.90
CA SER A 152 1.54 12.19 4.53
C SER A 152 2.89 12.88 4.34
N CYS A 153 3.99 12.23 4.69
CA CYS A 153 5.29 12.87 4.79
C CYS A 153 5.83 13.42 3.46
N ALA A 154 5.53 12.75 2.34
CA ALA A 154 5.78 13.28 1.01
C ALA A 154 5.05 14.62 0.79
N ARG A 155 3.93 14.83 1.48
CA ARG A 155 3.13 16.06 1.45
C ARG A 155 3.73 17.24 2.19
N ARG A 156 4.51 16.99 3.26
CA ARG A 156 5.15 18.04 4.08
C ARG A 156 6.52 18.48 3.55
N GLN A 157 7.25 17.64 2.81
CA GLN A 157 8.50 18.08 2.14
C GLN A 157 8.21 19.00 0.96
N LEU A 158 7.10 18.76 0.25
CA LEU A 158 6.60 19.62 -0.83
C LEU A 158 5.93 20.92 -0.32
N GLN A 159 5.65 21.07 0.97
CA GLN A 159 5.12 22.31 1.56
C GLN A 159 6.18 23.38 1.89
N ARG A 160 7.48 23.04 1.81
CA ARG A 160 8.57 24.03 1.92
C ARG A 160 9.03 24.57 0.58
N LEU A 161 8.53 24.02 -0.52
CA LEU A 161 8.63 24.59 -1.86
C LEU A 161 7.25 25.14 -2.21
N SER A 162 7.15 26.44 -2.42
CA SER A 162 5.91 27.10 -2.80
C SER A 162 5.29 26.48 -4.06
N LEU A 163 3.97 26.26 -3.99
CA LEU A 163 2.97 25.96 -5.03
C LEU A 163 2.49 24.49 -5.12
N ILE A 164 1.24 24.29 -4.67
CA ILE A 164 0.28 23.24 -5.05
C ILE A 164 0.84 21.82 -5.02
N GLN A 165 0.53 21.05 -3.97
CA GLN A 165 0.69 19.60 -4.05
C GLN A 165 -0.39 18.98 -4.93
N VAL A 166 -0.09 19.03 -6.21
CA VAL A 166 -0.57 18.18 -7.27
C VAL A 166 -0.33 16.73 -6.84
N CYS A 167 -1.37 16.00 -6.43
CA CYS A 167 -1.28 14.54 -6.36
C CYS A 167 -1.21 14.05 -7.81
N SER A 168 0.03 13.92 -8.31
CA SER A 168 0.34 13.31 -9.58
C SER A 168 0.81 11.88 -9.36
N ILE A 169 0.13 10.90 -9.93
CA ILE A 169 0.60 9.50 -9.99
C ILE A 169 1.28 9.34 -11.34
N ASN A 170 2.52 8.88 -11.37
CA ASN A 170 3.22 8.51 -12.60
C ASN A 170 3.77 7.10 -12.44
N CYS A 171 3.58 6.23 -13.43
CA CYS A 171 4.07 4.86 -13.39
C CYS A 171 4.43 4.35 -14.79
N THR A 172 5.72 4.07 -14.99
CA THR A 172 6.29 3.39 -16.17
C THR A 172 6.41 1.88 -15.96
N PHE A 173 6.05 1.39 -14.78
CA PHE A 173 6.22 0.00 -14.35
C PHE A 173 7.65 -0.56 -14.37
N ASP A 174 8.70 0.23 -14.66
CA ASP A 174 10.08 -0.28 -14.82
C ASP A 174 10.72 -0.84 -13.55
N ASN A 175 10.33 -0.31 -12.39
CA ASN A 175 10.87 -0.73 -11.10
C ASN A 175 9.89 -1.60 -10.32
N ASP A 176 8.63 -1.19 -10.28
CA ASP A 176 7.55 -1.83 -9.52
C ASP A 176 6.17 -1.41 -10.06
N LEU A 177 5.10 -1.65 -9.30
CA LEU A 177 3.73 -1.24 -9.66
C LEU A 177 3.38 0.20 -9.25
N CYS A 178 4.31 0.99 -8.72
CA CYS A 178 4.10 2.37 -8.28
C CYS A 178 2.92 2.55 -7.30
N GLY A 179 2.63 1.54 -6.49
CA GLY A 179 1.51 1.50 -5.57
C GLY A 179 0.16 1.13 -6.20
N TRP A 180 0.10 0.83 -7.50
CA TRP A 180 -1.06 0.18 -8.11
C TRP A 180 -1.23 -1.22 -7.55
N THR A 181 -2.49 -1.61 -7.35
CA THR A 181 -2.87 -2.89 -6.77
C THR A 181 -3.88 -3.60 -7.65
N HIS A 182 -3.78 -4.92 -7.73
CA HIS A 182 -4.84 -5.75 -8.32
C HIS A 182 -6.08 -5.74 -7.41
N ILE A 183 -7.27 -5.63 -7.99
CA ILE A 183 -8.52 -5.84 -7.23
C ILE A 183 -8.83 -7.33 -7.23
N THR A 184 -8.56 -8.03 -6.13
CA THR A 184 -8.69 -9.50 -6.05
C THR A 184 -10.04 -9.96 -5.49
N LEU A 185 -11.14 -9.24 -5.75
CA LEU A 185 -12.46 -9.64 -5.25
C LEU A 185 -13.06 -10.69 -6.20
N ALA A 186 -13.36 -11.88 -5.67
CA ALA A 186 -13.83 -13.04 -6.43
C ALA A 186 -15.16 -12.86 -7.18
N THR A 187 -15.86 -11.73 -7.01
CA THR A 187 -17.11 -11.40 -7.71
C THR A 187 -16.93 -10.35 -8.81
N THR A 188 -15.72 -9.82 -9.02
CA THR A 188 -15.44 -8.75 -10.00
C THR A 188 -14.18 -8.97 -10.84
N ASP A 189 -13.29 -9.87 -10.45
CA ASP A 189 -11.98 -10.10 -11.08
C ASP A 189 -11.67 -11.59 -11.21
N ASP A 190 -11.32 -12.03 -12.42
CA ASP A 190 -11.03 -13.44 -12.72
C ASP A 190 -9.53 -13.75 -12.72
N PHE A 191 -8.67 -12.71 -12.85
CA PHE A 191 -7.21 -12.80 -12.82
C PHE A 191 -6.51 -11.44 -12.74
N ASN A 192 -5.22 -11.48 -12.42
CA ASN A 192 -4.39 -10.28 -12.32
C ASN A 192 -3.72 -9.92 -13.66
N TRP A 193 -3.55 -8.61 -13.88
CA TRP A 193 -2.60 -8.08 -14.85
C TRP A 193 -1.18 -8.60 -14.57
N ILE A 194 -0.39 -8.81 -15.62
CA ILE A 194 0.96 -9.36 -15.56
C ILE A 194 1.95 -8.25 -15.91
N ARG A 195 2.97 -8.07 -15.07
CA ARG A 195 4.10 -7.19 -15.37
C ARG A 195 5.09 -7.93 -16.25
N HIS A 196 5.34 -7.44 -17.46
CA HIS A 196 6.14 -8.14 -18.47
C HIS A 196 7.10 -7.21 -19.20
N LYS A 197 8.07 -7.80 -19.91
CA LYS A 197 9.02 -7.08 -20.76
C LYS A 197 9.25 -7.83 -22.07
N GLY A 198 9.49 -7.07 -23.14
CA GLY A 198 9.58 -7.61 -24.49
C GLY A 198 8.25 -8.21 -24.97
N LYS A 199 8.30 -9.05 -26.02
CA LYS A 199 7.11 -9.57 -26.68
C LYS A 199 6.26 -10.46 -25.75
N THR A 200 4.93 -10.39 -25.86
CA THR A 200 4.03 -11.34 -25.19
C THR A 200 4.18 -12.76 -25.72
N SER A 201 3.70 -13.74 -24.94
CA SER A 201 3.87 -15.16 -25.24
C SER A 201 3.07 -15.62 -26.46
N SER A 202 1.93 -14.96 -26.70
CA SER A 202 0.97 -15.31 -27.73
C SER A 202 1.28 -14.60 -29.07
N GLY A 203 1.00 -15.28 -30.18
CA GLY A 203 1.26 -14.75 -31.52
C GLY A 203 0.06 -13.96 -32.05
N GLY A 204 0.31 -12.90 -32.81
CA GLY A 204 -0.77 -12.12 -33.44
C GLY A 204 -1.52 -11.19 -32.48
N THR A 205 -0.94 -10.91 -31.31
CA THR A 205 -1.43 -9.95 -30.33
C THR A 205 -0.29 -9.40 -29.47
N GLY A 206 -0.59 -8.44 -28.59
CA GLY A 206 0.34 -7.83 -27.66
C GLY A 206 1.42 -6.94 -28.32
N PRO A 207 2.12 -6.12 -27.53
CA PRO A 207 3.22 -5.30 -28.03
C PRO A 207 4.51 -6.13 -28.18
N LEU A 208 5.46 -5.59 -28.96
CA LEU A 208 6.81 -6.16 -29.07
C LEU A 208 7.72 -5.74 -27.91
N ASN A 209 7.51 -4.53 -27.39
CA ASN A 209 8.32 -3.85 -26.38
C ASN A 209 7.43 -2.98 -25.51
N ASP A 210 7.96 -2.53 -24.37
CA ASP A 210 7.36 -1.46 -23.57
C ASP A 210 7.23 -0.15 -24.37
N HIS A 211 6.45 0.80 -23.87
CA HIS A 211 6.35 2.12 -24.48
C HIS A 211 7.50 3.04 -24.03
N THR A 212 7.86 3.01 -22.75
CA THR A 212 8.82 3.94 -22.11
C THR A 212 10.14 4.05 -22.87
N TYR A 213 10.80 2.92 -23.16
CA TYR A 213 12.05 2.89 -23.93
C TYR A 213 11.86 2.38 -25.36
N GLY A 214 10.75 1.69 -25.64
CA GLY A 214 10.54 1.04 -26.93
C GLY A 214 11.47 -0.15 -27.16
N THR A 215 11.95 -0.80 -26.09
CA THR A 215 12.93 -1.90 -26.16
C THR A 215 12.52 -3.10 -25.30
N ASN A 216 13.27 -4.21 -25.38
CA ASN A 216 13.03 -5.37 -24.51
C ASN A 216 13.47 -5.12 -23.04
N ALA A 217 14.00 -3.94 -22.70
CA ALA A 217 14.52 -3.63 -21.38
C ALA A 217 13.46 -3.07 -20.42
N GLY A 218 12.48 -2.31 -20.93
CA GLY A 218 11.43 -1.71 -20.11
C GLY A 218 10.31 -2.68 -19.79
N TYR A 219 9.52 -2.33 -18.79
CA TYR A 219 8.38 -3.13 -18.35
C TYR A 219 7.06 -2.44 -18.67
N TYR A 220 6.02 -3.24 -18.87
CA TYR A 220 4.65 -2.78 -19.02
C TYR A 220 3.70 -3.75 -18.30
N MET A 221 2.44 -3.36 -18.13
CA MET A 221 1.40 -4.25 -17.61
C MET A 221 0.57 -4.80 -18.76
N TYR A 222 0.23 -6.08 -18.73
CA TYR A 222 -0.66 -6.66 -19.74
C TYR A 222 -1.59 -7.74 -19.22
N VAL A 223 -2.69 -7.91 -19.93
CA VAL A 223 -3.63 -9.02 -19.82
C VAL A 223 -3.24 -10.08 -20.85
N GLU A 224 -3.04 -11.31 -20.40
CA GLU A 224 -2.80 -12.47 -21.27
C GLU A 224 -4.12 -13.10 -21.69
N GLY A 225 -4.44 -13.09 -22.99
CA GLY A 225 -5.69 -13.61 -23.52
C GLY A 225 -5.75 -15.15 -23.65
N SER A 226 -4.59 -15.81 -23.60
CA SER A 226 -4.49 -17.27 -23.80
C SER A 226 -5.05 -18.09 -22.63
N ARG A 227 -5.23 -19.41 -22.87
CA ARG A 227 -5.65 -20.36 -21.83
C ARG A 227 -4.78 -20.23 -20.57
N PRO A 228 -5.36 -20.26 -19.36
CA PRO A 228 -6.74 -20.68 -19.06
C PRO A 228 -7.77 -19.55 -19.13
N ARG A 229 -7.45 -18.37 -19.67
CA ARG A 229 -8.44 -17.30 -19.82
C ARG A 229 -9.48 -17.66 -20.89
N VAL A 230 -10.71 -17.22 -20.67
CA VAL A 230 -11.81 -17.31 -21.62
C VAL A 230 -12.47 -15.96 -21.78
N ARG A 231 -13.33 -15.84 -22.79
CA ARG A 231 -14.06 -14.61 -23.12
C ARG A 231 -14.75 -14.02 -21.89
N ASN A 232 -14.66 -12.70 -21.78
CA ASN A 232 -15.19 -11.87 -20.70
C ASN A 232 -14.51 -12.04 -19.34
N HIS A 233 -13.40 -12.80 -19.25
CA HIS A 233 -12.60 -12.74 -18.04
C HIS A 233 -12.05 -11.33 -17.83
N VAL A 234 -12.09 -10.87 -16.59
CA VAL A 234 -11.71 -9.49 -16.23
C VAL A 234 -10.44 -9.47 -15.40
N ALA A 235 -9.57 -8.50 -15.67
CA ALA A 235 -8.44 -8.11 -14.84
C ALA A 235 -8.52 -6.63 -14.48
N ILE A 236 -8.41 -6.26 -13.20
CA ILE A 236 -8.51 -4.87 -12.76
C ILE A 236 -7.27 -4.39 -12.00
N LEU A 237 -6.64 -3.32 -12.49
CA LEU A 237 -5.64 -2.53 -11.77
C LEU A 237 -6.29 -1.29 -11.17
N SER A 238 -5.97 -0.99 -9.91
CA SER A 238 -6.49 0.18 -9.20
C SER A 238 -5.39 0.97 -8.53
N THR A 239 -5.52 2.30 -8.56
CA THR A 239 -4.73 3.18 -7.70
C THR A 239 -5.17 3.03 -6.24
N PRO A 240 -4.32 3.43 -5.28
CA PRO A 240 -4.78 3.78 -3.94
C PRO A 240 -5.83 4.91 -4.02
N ARG A 241 -6.69 5.02 -3.00
CA ARG A 241 -7.65 6.13 -2.90
C ARG A 241 -6.94 7.46 -2.63
N ILE A 242 -6.86 8.30 -3.65
CA ILE A 242 -6.23 9.62 -3.59
C ILE A 242 -7.25 10.71 -3.22
N GLY A 243 -6.87 11.59 -2.27
CA GLY A 243 -7.68 12.73 -1.88
C GLY A 243 -7.61 13.84 -2.93
N VAL A 244 -8.78 14.28 -3.41
CA VAL A 244 -8.88 15.33 -4.44
C VAL A 244 -9.61 16.55 -3.87
N SER A 245 -8.87 17.64 -3.65
CA SER A 245 -9.36 18.89 -3.03
C SER A 245 -10.14 19.80 -3.99
N ALA A 246 -10.73 19.24 -5.06
CA ALA A 246 -11.23 19.95 -6.24
C ALA A 246 -10.12 20.74 -6.96
N PRO A 247 -9.44 20.08 -7.90
CA PRO A 247 -9.75 20.40 -9.30
C PRO A 247 -9.94 19.16 -10.19
N GLN A 248 -10.32 19.44 -11.44
CA GLN A 248 -10.31 18.53 -12.59
C GLN A 248 -9.07 17.61 -12.61
N ARG A 249 -9.25 16.38 -13.10
CA ARG A 249 -8.19 15.38 -13.21
C ARG A 249 -8.07 14.90 -14.65
N CYS A 250 -6.85 14.87 -15.14
CA CYS A 250 -6.50 14.19 -16.37
C CYS A 250 -5.82 12.87 -16.03
N VAL A 251 -6.36 11.78 -16.57
CA VAL A 251 -5.73 10.46 -16.57
C VAL A 251 -5.21 10.23 -17.99
N THR A 252 -3.91 10.03 -18.13
CA THR A 252 -3.27 9.68 -19.40
C THR A 252 -2.47 8.40 -19.25
N PHE A 253 -2.39 7.62 -20.31
CA PHE A 253 -1.54 6.44 -20.37
C PHE A 253 -1.38 5.98 -21.81
N TRP A 254 -0.41 5.12 -22.06
CA TRP A 254 -0.26 4.45 -23.33
C TRP A 254 -0.88 3.05 -23.26
N TYR A 255 -1.57 2.65 -24.32
CA TYR A 255 -2.18 1.33 -24.42
C TYR A 255 -1.88 0.67 -25.76
N HIS A 256 -1.88 -0.66 -25.77
CA HIS A 256 -1.73 -1.48 -26.97
C HIS A 256 -2.81 -2.54 -26.99
N MET A 257 -3.55 -2.61 -28.11
CA MET A 257 -4.62 -3.57 -28.34
C MET A 257 -4.57 -3.99 -29.80
N TRP A 258 -3.92 -5.12 -30.08
CA TRP A 258 -3.78 -5.66 -31.44
C TRP A 258 -4.21 -7.11 -31.46
N GLY A 259 -5.05 -7.49 -32.42
CA GLY A 259 -5.47 -8.88 -32.61
C GLY A 259 -6.88 -9.01 -33.13
N ASN A 260 -7.21 -10.15 -33.72
CA ASN A 260 -8.56 -10.38 -34.28
C ASN A 260 -9.58 -10.79 -33.20
N GLY A 261 -9.10 -11.20 -32.03
CA GLY A 261 -9.91 -11.66 -30.91
C GLY A 261 -10.10 -10.61 -29.81
N MET A 262 -9.70 -9.35 -30.01
CA MET A 262 -9.61 -8.33 -28.95
C MET A 262 -10.91 -8.14 -28.13
N GLY A 263 -10.74 -7.92 -26.83
CA GLY A 263 -11.81 -7.53 -25.91
C GLY A 263 -11.86 -6.01 -25.70
N THR A 264 -12.04 -5.58 -24.45
CA THR A 264 -12.21 -4.16 -24.08
C THR A 264 -11.22 -3.69 -23.03
N LEU A 265 -10.89 -2.39 -23.09
CA LEU A 265 -10.14 -1.67 -22.09
C LEU A 265 -11.01 -0.54 -21.53
N ASP A 266 -11.26 -0.63 -20.23
CA ASP A 266 -12.22 0.20 -19.52
C ASP A 266 -11.51 1.03 -18.44
N VAL A 267 -11.86 2.32 -18.37
CA VAL A 267 -11.35 3.24 -17.35
C VAL A 267 -12.52 3.71 -16.50
N SER A 268 -12.42 3.51 -15.19
CA SER A 268 -13.44 3.95 -14.24
C SER A 268 -12.86 4.64 -13.01
N ALA A 269 -13.70 5.37 -12.28
CA ALA A 269 -13.36 6.04 -11.03
C ALA A 269 -14.34 5.68 -9.92
N ASP A 270 -13.78 5.33 -8.76
CA ASP A 270 -14.48 5.02 -7.53
C ASP A 270 -14.26 6.16 -6.52
N SER A 271 -15.27 7.00 -6.33
CA SER A 271 -15.23 8.11 -5.38
C SER A 271 -15.76 7.77 -3.98
N GLY A 272 -15.97 6.48 -3.67
CA GLY A 272 -16.60 6.04 -2.42
C GLY A 272 -18.12 6.28 -2.35
N ARG A 273 -18.75 6.57 -3.49
CA ARG A 273 -20.21 6.61 -3.65
C ARG A 273 -20.74 5.22 -4.03
N THR A 274 -22.06 5.06 -4.01
CA THR A 274 -22.76 3.79 -4.31
C THR A 274 -22.54 3.26 -5.73
N THR A 275 -22.05 4.08 -6.66
CA THR A 275 -21.89 3.70 -8.08
C THR A 275 -20.53 4.13 -8.62
N LEU A 276 -19.90 3.25 -9.40
CA LEU A 276 -18.68 3.54 -10.16
C LEU A 276 -18.96 4.55 -11.29
N SER A 277 -18.04 5.49 -11.50
CA SER A 277 -18.07 6.38 -12.65
C SER A 277 -17.30 5.74 -13.81
N TYR A 278 -17.99 5.28 -14.85
CA TYR A 278 -17.34 4.81 -16.08
C TYR A 278 -16.91 6.01 -16.92
N LEU A 279 -15.64 6.08 -17.30
CA LEU A 279 -15.03 7.27 -17.89
C LEU A 279 -14.69 7.09 -19.37
N LYS A 280 -14.13 5.93 -19.73
CA LYS A 280 -13.74 5.63 -21.11
C LYS A 280 -13.78 4.12 -21.35
N ASN A 281 -14.16 3.73 -22.56
CA ASN A 281 -14.07 2.37 -23.07
C ASN A 281 -13.42 2.41 -24.46
N VAL A 282 -12.55 1.46 -24.73
CA VAL A 282 -12.04 1.15 -26.07
C VAL A 282 -12.19 -0.35 -26.32
N ALA A 283 -12.62 -0.73 -27.51
CA ALA A 283 -12.92 -2.10 -27.87
C ALA A 283 -12.26 -2.51 -29.18
N GLY A 284 -12.00 -3.81 -29.33
CA GLY A 284 -11.56 -4.40 -30.59
C GLY A 284 -10.11 -4.04 -30.95
N ASN A 285 -9.73 -4.38 -32.18
CA ASN A 285 -8.39 -4.16 -32.70
C ASN A 285 -8.11 -2.66 -32.89
N GLN A 286 -7.06 -2.17 -32.24
CA GLN A 286 -6.59 -0.78 -32.31
C GLN A 286 -5.33 -0.62 -33.17
N GLY A 287 -4.81 -1.70 -33.74
CA GLY A 287 -3.61 -1.71 -34.57
C GLY A 287 -2.33 -1.98 -33.77
N THR A 288 -1.21 -2.06 -34.48
CA THR A 288 0.05 -2.59 -33.95
C THR A 288 0.89 -1.61 -33.13
N ARG A 289 0.47 -0.35 -33.03
CA ARG A 289 1.22 0.70 -32.34
C ARG A 289 0.60 1.01 -30.99
N TRP A 290 1.44 1.38 -30.03
CA TRP A 290 1.00 2.04 -28.80
C TRP A 290 0.22 3.31 -29.13
N LYS A 291 -0.89 3.52 -28.43
CA LYS A 291 -1.75 4.69 -28.57
C LYS A 291 -1.88 5.39 -27.22
N ASN A 292 -1.97 6.71 -27.24
CA ASN A 292 -2.20 7.50 -26.04
C ASN A 292 -3.70 7.58 -25.71
N MET A 293 -4.05 7.33 -24.46
CA MET A 293 -5.37 7.55 -23.87
C MET A 293 -5.33 8.82 -23.04
N GLN A 294 -6.37 9.64 -23.13
CA GLN A 294 -6.59 10.80 -22.27
C GLN A 294 -8.04 10.80 -21.79
N VAL A 295 -8.23 10.92 -20.48
CA VAL A 295 -9.53 10.83 -19.83
C VAL A 295 -9.67 11.95 -18.82
N GLN A 296 -10.62 12.85 -19.10
CA GLN A 296 -10.98 13.93 -18.21
C GLN A 296 -11.97 13.44 -17.15
N TYR A 297 -11.69 13.69 -15.87
CA TYR A 297 -12.60 13.39 -14.76
C TYR A 297 -12.74 14.56 -13.79
N ASN A 298 -13.97 14.85 -13.40
CA ASN A 298 -14.32 15.92 -12.47
C ASN A 298 -14.83 15.32 -11.17
N PRO A 299 -13.93 15.03 -10.20
CA PRO A 299 -14.33 14.37 -8.97
C PRO A 299 -15.18 15.28 -8.06
N PRO A 300 -16.07 14.71 -7.23
CA PRO A 300 -16.75 15.48 -6.20
C PRO A 300 -15.75 16.19 -5.26
N ARG A 301 -16.12 17.37 -4.76
CA ARG A 301 -15.27 18.13 -3.83
C ARG A 301 -14.92 17.28 -2.61
N ASN A 302 -13.64 17.30 -2.23
CA ASN A 302 -13.10 16.58 -1.08
C ASN A 302 -13.30 15.05 -1.11
N ALA A 303 -13.58 14.46 -2.28
CA ALA A 303 -13.69 13.02 -2.41
C ALA A 303 -12.31 12.34 -2.28
N ARG A 304 -12.33 11.05 -1.95
CA ARG A 304 -11.19 10.15 -2.14
C ARG A 304 -11.49 9.20 -3.30
N VAL A 305 -10.73 9.33 -4.38
CA VAL A 305 -10.99 8.63 -5.64
C VAL A 305 -9.94 7.56 -5.85
N ALA A 306 -10.35 6.36 -6.26
CA ALA A 306 -9.47 5.37 -6.88
C ALA A 306 -9.79 5.29 -8.38
N PHE A 307 -8.77 5.35 -9.22
CA PHE A 307 -8.92 5.12 -10.65
C PHE A 307 -8.63 3.66 -10.96
N ARG A 308 -9.44 3.07 -11.84
CA ARG A 308 -9.34 1.66 -12.23
C ARG A 308 -9.14 1.56 -13.73
N ILE A 309 -8.27 0.63 -14.12
CA ILE A 309 -8.03 0.21 -15.50
C ILE A 309 -8.38 -1.27 -15.56
N GLU A 310 -9.38 -1.59 -16.35
CA GLU A 310 -9.99 -2.89 -16.47
C GLU A 310 -9.76 -3.44 -17.87
N GLY A 311 -9.13 -4.61 -17.96
CA GLY A 311 -8.89 -5.32 -19.21
C GLY A 311 -9.80 -6.53 -19.27
N VAL A 312 -10.60 -6.62 -20.33
CA VAL A 312 -11.56 -7.71 -20.54
C VAL A 312 -11.09 -8.57 -21.70
N VAL A 313 -10.96 -9.87 -21.46
CA VAL A 313 -10.53 -10.86 -22.46
C VAL A 313 -11.59 -10.98 -23.55
N GLY A 314 -11.15 -10.96 -24.81
CA GLY A 314 -12.04 -11.00 -25.96
C GLY A 314 -12.41 -12.42 -26.40
N ASN A 315 -12.68 -12.59 -27.70
CA ASN A 315 -13.25 -13.83 -28.25
C ASN A 315 -12.25 -14.99 -28.33
N ASP A 316 -10.95 -14.71 -28.41
CA ASP A 316 -9.90 -15.74 -28.45
C ASP A 316 -8.58 -15.22 -27.86
N TYR A 317 -7.54 -16.07 -27.92
CA TYR A 317 -6.22 -15.79 -27.33
C TYR A 317 -5.52 -14.56 -27.90
N ARG A 318 -5.91 -14.06 -29.09
CA ARG A 318 -5.35 -12.87 -29.72
C ARG A 318 -5.97 -11.60 -29.14
N SER A 319 -6.01 -11.53 -27.81
CA SER A 319 -6.68 -10.48 -27.03
C SER A 319 -5.81 -9.91 -25.92
N ASP A 320 -4.48 -9.93 -26.10
CA ASP A 320 -3.58 -9.31 -25.15
C ASP A 320 -3.77 -7.78 -25.16
N ILE A 321 -4.04 -7.23 -23.99
CA ILE A 321 -4.20 -5.79 -23.77
C ILE A 321 -3.04 -5.33 -22.92
N ALA A 322 -2.29 -4.33 -23.36
CA ALA A 322 -1.18 -3.77 -22.58
C ALA A 322 -1.39 -2.29 -22.26
N VAL A 323 -0.88 -1.85 -21.11
CA VAL A 323 -0.83 -0.47 -20.67
C VAL A 323 0.54 -0.12 -20.10
N ASP A 324 0.97 1.12 -20.33
CA ASP A 324 2.26 1.65 -19.88
C ASP A 324 2.18 3.17 -19.68
N ASP A 325 3.19 3.76 -19.02
CA ASP A 325 3.35 5.22 -18.88
C ASP A 325 2.10 5.94 -18.34
N ILE A 326 1.55 5.42 -17.24
CA ILE A 326 0.32 5.97 -16.66
C ILE A 326 0.64 7.24 -15.88
N SER A 327 -0.07 8.33 -16.19
CA SER A 327 -0.05 9.58 -15.46
C SER A 327 -1.45 10.02 -15.04
N ILE A 328 -1.61 10.41 -13.78
CA ILE A 328 -2.84 11.02 -13.25
C ILE A 328 -2.44 12.34 -12.64
N HIS A 329 -2.86 13.47 -13.20
CA HIS A 329 -2.52 14.78 -12.69
C HIS A 329 -3.74 15.71 -12.60
N PRO A 330 -3.71 16.75 -11.76
CA PRO A 330 -4.64 17.87 -11.81
C PRO A 330 -4.61 18.59 -13.15
N GLY A 331 -5.75 19.17 -13.51
CA GLY A 331 -5.91 19.99 -14.71
C GLY A 331 -6.68 19.29 -15.81
N ASN A 332 -6.63 19.90 -16.99
CA ASN A 332 -7.20 19.34 -18.19
C ASN A 332 -6.24 18.31 -18.81
N CYS A 333 -6.83 17.36 -19.53
CA CYS A 333 -6.20 16.80 -20.71
C CYS A 333 -6.32 17.85 -21.84
#